data_AF-A0A9X8DQW0-F1
#
_entry.id   AF-A0A9X8DQW0-F1
#
_cell.length_a   1.000
_cell.length_b   1.000
_cell.length_c   1.000
_cell.angle_alpha   90.00
_cell.angle_beta   90.00
_cell.angle_gamma   90.00
#
_symmetry.space_group_name_H-M   'P 1'
#
loop_
_entity.id
_entity.type
_entity.pdbx_description
1 polymer ?
#
loop_
_entity_poly.entity_id
_entity_poly.type
_entity_poly.pdbx_seq_one_letter_code
_entity_poly.pdbx_strand_id
1 'polypeptide(L)'
;MWYDEEETFWNYGTNSCNGAWEKCGHFSNMMSPEVKSIACGWSQCYNGNYVWCNYDTPGKNPKVSPIRGITKPQLLASLAVEIFRV
;
A
#
# COMPACT_ATOMS: atom_id res chain seq x y z
N MET A 1 -9.67 -0.24 0.00
CA MET A 1 -9.22 -1.39 -0.79
C MET A 1 -7.78 -1.76 -0.47
N TRP A 2 -6.76 -1.38 -1.26
CA TRP A 2 -5.39 -1.92 -1.07
C TRP A 2 -4.76 -1.64 0.30
N TYR A 3 -4.97 -0.48 0.92
CA TYR A 3 -4.46 -0.27 2.28
C TYR A 3 -5.42 -0.88 3.31
N ASP A 4 -6.65 -0.39 3.36
CA ASP A 4 -7.55 -0.70 4.47
C ASP A 4 -8.06 -2.15 4.54
N GLU A 5 -8.26 -2.82 3.41
CA GLU A 5 -8.79 -4.20 3.41
C GLU A 5 -7.65 -5.21 3.52
N GLU A 6 -6.63 -5.07 2.69
CA GLU A 6 -5.53 -6.03 2.62
C GLU A 6 -4.63 -6.02 3.86
N GLU A 7 -4.45 -4.86 4.52
CA GLU A 7 -3.73 -4.79 5.80
C GLU A 7 -4.36 -5.70 6.86
N THR A 8 -5.68 -5.90 6.84
CA THR A 8 -6.35 -6.77 7.82
C THR A 8 -5.91 -8.23 7.71
N PHE A 9 -5.35 -8.62 6.57
CA PHE A 9 -4.77 -9.94 6.34
C PHE A 9 -3.25 -9.96 6.59
N TRP A 10 -2.59 -8.82 6.81
CA TRP A 10 -1.15 -8.79 7.05
C TRP A 10 -0.78 -9.19 8.48
N ASN A 11 0.16 -10.11 8.61
CA ASN A 11 0.73 -10.48 9.90
C ASN A 11 2.03 -9.71 10.14
N TYR A 12 1.98 -8.68 10.98
CA TYR A 12 3.15 -7.89 11.33
C TYR A 12 4.24 -8.67 12.09
N GLY A 13 3.87 -9.72 12.84
CA GLY A 13 4.81 -10.54 13.61
C GLY A 13 5.68 -11.43 12.75
N THR A 14 5.10 -12.06 11.73
CA THR A 14 5.84 -12.90 10.75
C THR A 14 6.25 -12.14 9.50
N ASN A 15 5.68 -10.96 9.29
CA ASN A 15 5.86 -10.13 8.11
C ASN A 15 5.48 -10.88 6.82
N SER A 16 4.25 -11.41 6.84
CA SER A 16 3.68 -12.23 5.77
C SER A 16 2.17 -12.06 5.68
N CYS A 17 1.59 -12.40 4.54
CA CYS A 17 0.14 -12.42 4.37
C CYS A 17 -0.48 -13.64 5.07
N ASN A 18 -1.58 -13.45 5.79
CA ASN A 18 -2.39 -14.54 6.32
C ASN A 18 -3.24 -15.12 5.19
N GLY A 19 -2.78 -16.24 4.63
CA GLY A 19 -3.41 -16.91 3.50
C GLY A 19 -2.65 -16.70 2.19
N ALA A 20 -3.38 -16.70 1.08
CA ALA A 20 -2.80 -16.57 -0.25
C ALA A 20 -2.25 -15.15 -0.48
N TRP A 21 -1.17 -15.06 -1.26
CA TRP A 21 -0.37 -13.82 -1.40
C TRP A 21 -1.19 -12.67 -1.99
N GLU A 22 -2.14 -12.97 -2.87
CA GLU A 22 -2.99 -12.00 -3.55
C GLU A 22 -3.90 -11.20 -2.59
N LYS A 23 -4.11 -11.68 -1.36
CA LYS A 23 -4.89 -10.97 -0.34
C LYS A 23 -4.16 -9.79 0.29
N CYS A 24 -2.83 -9.75 0.18
CA CYS A 24 -2.01 -8.66 0.74
C CYS A 24 -0.98 -8.11 -0.24
N GLY A 25 -1.01 -8.55 -1.50
CA GLY A 25 0.04 -8.26 -2.48
C GLY A 25 0.17 -6.77 -2.76
N HIS A 26 -0.95 -6.06 -2.87
CA HIS A 26 -0.94 -4.62 -3.14
C HIS A 26 -0.48 -3.86 -1.90
N PHE A 27 -1.02 -4.20 -0.73
CA PHE A 27 -0.61 -3.60 0.54
C PHE A 27 0.90 -3.73 0.78
N SER A 28 1.40 -4.95 0.69
CA SER A 28 2.78 -5.27 1.04
C SER A 28 3.80 -4.63 0.10
N ASN A 29 3.52 -4.57 -1.20
CA ASN A 29 4.36 -3.85 -2.15
C ASN A 29 4.33 -2.33 -1.90
N MET A 30 3.14 -1.75 -1.73
CA MET A 30 3.00 -0.31 -1.50
C MET A 30 3.68 0.17 -0.22
N MET A 31 3.63 -0.64 0.84
CA MET A 31 4.16 -0.28 2.15
C MET A 31 5.59 -0.76 2.39
N SER A 32 6.21 -1.44 1.42
CA SER A 32 7.58 -1.92 1.53
C SER A 32 8.56 -0.74 1.54
N PRO A 33 9.42 -0.58 2.56
CA PRO A 33 10.47 0.42 2.55
C PRO A 33 11.52 0.19 1.46
N GLU A 34 11.60 -1.01 0.88
CA GLU A 34 12.51 -1.33 -0.23
C GLU A 34 12.06 -0.67 -1.54
N VAL A 35 10.76 -0.42 -1.69
CA VAL A 35 10.20 0.27 -2.85
C VAL A 35 10.46 1.77 -2.71
N LYS A 36 11.22 2.35 -3.64
CA LYS A 36 11.62 3.76 -3.61
C LYS A 36 10.88 4.65 -4.58
N SER A 37 10.23 4.05 -5.57
CA SER A 37 9.44 4.78 -6.54
C SER A 37 8.24 3.95 -6.96
N ILE A 38 7.16 4.66 -7.25
CA ILE A 38 5.89 4.12 -7.71
C ILE A 38 5.39 4.99 -8.86
N ALA A 39 4.86 4.35 -9.89
CA ALA A 39 4.16 5.03 -10.96
C ALA A 39 2.80 4.36 -11.14
N CYS A 40 1.74 5.15 -11.08
CA CYS A 40 0.39 4.65 -11.25
C CYS A 40 -0.21 5.18 -12.55
N GLY A 41 -0.98 4.32 -13.21
CA GLY A 41 -1.82 4.67 -14.34
C GLY A 41 -3.28 4.41 -14.01
N TRP A 42 -4.14 5.12 -14.73
CA TRP A 42 -5.57 4.88 -14.70
C TRP A 42 -6.11 4.84 -16.12
N SER A 43 -7.11 4.00 -16.34
CA SER A 43 -7.83 3.94 -17.61
C SER A 43 -9.33 3.80 -17.35
N GLN A 44 -10.10 4.59 -18.09
CA GLN A 44 -11.54 4.43 -18.20
C GLN A 44 -11.83 3.48 -19.37
N CYS A 45 -12.41 2.33 -19.07
CA CYS A 45 -12.81 1.32 -20.03
C CYS A 45 -14.34 1.20 -20.06
N TYR A 46 -14.88 0.56 -21.10
CA TYR A 46 -16.34 0.39 -21.27
C TYR A 46 -17.00 -0.35 -20.09
N ASN A 47 -16.25 -1.21 -19.40
CA ASN A 47 -16.69 -2.06 -18.29
C ASN A 47 -16.20 -1.61 -16.92
N GLY A 48 -15.53 -0.44 -16.82
CA GLY A 48 -15.09 0.08 -15.55
C GLY A 48 -13.82 0.90 -15.60
N ASN A 49 -13.44 1.36 -14.41
CA ASN A 49 -12.22 2.11 -14.17
C ASN A 49 -11.14 1.17 -13.64
N TYR A 50 -9.96 1.21 -14.24
CA TYR A 50 -8.84 0.38 -13.85
C TYR A 50 -7.69 1.26 -13.38
N VAL A 51 -7.16 0.97 -12.20
CA VAL A 51 -5.95 1.59 -11.66
C VAL A 51 -4.90 0.50 -11.51
N TRP A 52 -3.69 0.77 -11.97
CA TRP A 52 -2.54 -0.09 -11.74
C TRP A 52 -1.38 0.77 -11.25
N CYS A 53 -0.55 0.21 -10.39
CA CYS A 53 0.67 0.84 -9.94
C CYS A 53 1.84 -0.12 -10.16
N ASN A 54 2.90 0.40 -10.77
CA ASN A 54 4.17 -0.28 -10.92
C ASN A 54 5.13 0.26 -9.87
N TYR A 55 5.92 -0.64 -9.30
CA TYR A 55 6.90 -0.34 -8.28
C TYR A 55 8.29 -0.62 -8.86
N ASP A 56 9.25 0.29 -8.65
CA ASP A 56 10.64 0.01 -8.99
C ASP A 56 11.26 -0.87 -7.90
N THR A 57 11.96 -1.92 -8.32
CA THR A 57 12.61 -2.92 -7.45
C THR A 57 11.69 -3.53 -6.37
N PRO A 58 10.56 -4.18 -6.72
CA PRO A 58 9.72 -4.82 -5.71
C PRO A 58 10.46 -5.99 -5.05
N GLY A 59 10.56 -5.94 -3.72
CA GLY A 59 11.17 -7.01 -2.93
C GLY A 59 10.33 -8.29 -2.97
N LYS A 60 10.99 -9.45 -3.09
CA LYS A 60 10.29 -10.77 -3.10
C LYS A 60 9.55 -11.06 -1.78
N ASN A 61 10.06 -10.55 -0.66
CA ASN A 61 9.48 -10.73 0.67
C ASN A 61 9.40 -9.36 1.37
N PRO A 62 8.41 -8.52 1.01
CA PRO A 62 8.29 -7.16 1.54
C PRO A 62 8.29 -7.12 3.07
N LYS A 63 8.98 -6.12 3.63
CA LYS A 63 9.04 -5.91 5.08
C LYS A 63 8.24 -4.68 5.52
N VAL A 64 7.00 -4.89 5.94
CA VAL A 64 6.10 -3.80 6.35
C VAL A 64 6.10 -3.65 7.87
N SER A 65 6.35 -2.43 8.35
CA SER A 65 6.26 -2.08 9.77
C SER A 65 4.89 -1.50 10.11
N PRO A 66 4.33 -1.78 11.30
CA PRO A 66 3.07 -1.19 11.72
C PRO A 66 3.24 0.31 11.99
N ILE A 67 2.18 1.09 11.77
CA ILE A 67 2.12 2.49 12.23
C ILE A 67 2.25 2.51 13.76
N ARG A 68 3.07 3.42 14.28
CA ARG A 68 3.28 3.61 15.73
C ARG A 68 3.00 5.04 16.13
N GLY A 69 2.37 5.22 17.29
CA GLY A 69 2.17 6.53 17.92
C GLY A 69 1.09 7.41 17.30
N ILE A 70 0.48 7.02 16.17
CA ILE A 70 -0.64 7.72 15.53
C ILE A 70 -1.65 6.71 14.95
N THR A 71 -2.88 7.16 14.76
CA THR A 71 -3.95 6.41 14.09
C THR A 71 -3.90 6.63 12.57
N LYS A 72 -4.51 5.73 11.78
CA LYS A 72 -4.62 5.93 10.31
C LYS A 72 -5.30 7.26 9.93
N PRO A 73 -6.39 7.71 10.58
CA PRO A 73 -6.96 9.04 10.31
C PRO A 73 -6.00 10.18 10.59
N GLN A 74 -5.20 10.09 11.66
CA GLN A 74 -4.18 11.10 11.98
C GLN A 74 -3.07 11.13 10.92
N LEU A 75 -2.60 9.98 10.45
CA LEU A 75 -1.62 9.89 9.36
C LEU A 75 -2.18 10.47 8.05
N LEU A 76 -3.43 10.16 7.71
CA LEU A 76 -4.07 10.73 6.52
C LEU A 76 -4.16 12.26 6.61
N ALA A 77 -4.52 12.78 7.78
CA ALA A 77 -4.60 14.22 8.01
C ALA A 77 -3.23 14.90 7.86
N SER A 78 -2.12 14.28 8.28
CA SER A 78 -0.78 14.87 8.11
C SER A 78 -0.35 14.94 6.65
N LEU A 79 -0.72 13.94 5.84
CA LEU A 79 -0.37 13.89 4.41
C LEU A 79 -1.17 14.89 3.58
N ALA A 80 -2.44 15.13 3.93
CA ALA A 80 -3.27 16.12 3.24
C ALA A 80 -2.69 17.54 3.39
N VAL A 81 -2.13 17.87 4.55
CA VAL A 81 -1.52 19.19 4.79
C VAL A 81 -0.25 19.41 3.94
N GLU A 82 0.48 18.36 3.59
CA GLU A 82 1.68 18.46 2.75
C GLU A 82 1.35 18.62 1.25
N ILE A 83 0.28 17.99 0.76
CA ILE A 83 -0.14 18.09 -0.66
C ILE A 83 -0.67 19.50 -1.00
N PHE A 84 -1.29 20.21 -0.05
CA PHE A 84 -1.74 21.60 -0.25
C PHE A 84 -0.65 22.66 0.00
N ARG A 85 0.62 22.25 0.21
CA ARG A 85 1.77 23.17 0.36
C ARG A 85 2.65 23.24 -0.89
N VAL A 86 2.25 22.60 -1.99
CA VAL A 86 2.87 22.72 -3.31
C VAL A 86 2.05 23.63 -4.20
#